data_AF-A0A0B1S018-F1
#
_entry.id   AF-A0A0B1S018-F1
#
_cell.length_a   1.000
_cell.length_b   1.000
_cell.length_c   1.000
_cell.angle_alpha   90.00
_cell.angle_beta   90.00
_cell.angle_gamma   90.00
#
_symmetry.space_group_name_H-M   'P 1'
#
loop_
_entity.id
_entity.type
_entity.pdbx_description
1 polymer ?
#
loop_
_entity_poly.entity_id
_entity_poly.type
_entity_poly.pdbx_seq_one_letter_code
_entity_poly.pdbx_strand_id
1 'polypeptide(L)'
;MQMPASSSSVASTQAYDSDDDEDFPAYDLPDSERNVELPPADGEEPERTAAAPNYIRDCLEQLSEKEKYEVFEAAFFALDGMIRRKAVGFVDIAEQLVKKLVFLENKFSSKNFEETRKRCMISCLVMRPELAPKLGELVFSRNCSFFHR
;
A
#
# COMPACT_ATOMS: atom_id res chain seq x y z
N MET A 1 32.21 62.01 0.29
CA MET A 1 32.06 60.55 0.20
C MET A 1 30.61 60.23 0.53
N GLN A 2 29.84 59.83 -0.49
CA GLN A 2 28.38 59.74 -0.45
C GLN A 2 27.96 58.27 -0.51
N MET A 3 27.14 57.84 0.45
CA MET A 3 26.58 56.49 0.55
C MET A 3 25.40 56.34 -0.42
N PRO A 4 25.15 55.16 -1.00
CA PRO A 4 24.12 54.98 -2.02
C PRO A 4 22.71 54.91 -1.40
N ALA A 5 21.75 55.45 -2.15
CA ALA A 5 20.33 55.50 -1.81
C ALA A 5 19.71 54.10 -1.79
N SER A 6 18.91 53.83 -0.75
CA SER A 6 18.03 52.68 -0.65
C SER A 6 16.92 52.79 -1.70
N SER A 7 16.98 51.97 -2.74
CA SER A 7 15.87 51.78 -3.69
C SER A 7 14.77 50.97 -3.04
N SER A 8 13.66 51.61 -2.67
CA SER A 8 12.39 50.96 -2.40
C SER A 8 11.71 50.61 -3.71
N SER A 9 11.94 49.41 -4.24
CA SER A 9 11.12 48.88 -5.34
C SER A 9 9.79 48.38 -4.77
N VAL A 10 8.75 49.19 -4.98
CA VAL A 10 7.35 48.85 -4.75
C VAL A 10 7.01 47.64 -5.62
N ALA A 11 6.69 46.50 -4.99
CA ALA A 11 6.14 45.36 -5.68
C ALA A 11 4.70 45.73 -6.10
N SER A 12 4.53 46.11 -7.37
CA SER A 12 3.21 46.22 -7.99
C SER A 12 2.57 44.85 -7.98
N THR A 13 1.73 44.58 -6.99
CA THR A 13 0.80 43.45 -7.00
C THR A 13 -0.23 43.72 -8.10
N GLN A 14 0.05 43.23 -9.31
CA GLN A 14 -1.01 43.08 -10.32
C GLN A 14 -2.02 42.09 -9.75
N ALA A 15 -3.23 42.58 -9.48
CA ALA A 15 -4.39 41.74 -9.28
C ALA A 15 -4.64 41.01 -10.61
N TYR A 16 -4.47 39.70 -10.61
CA TYR A 16 -4.94 38.85 -11.70
C TYR A 16 -6.46 38.83 -11.57
N ASP A 17 -7.14 39.53 -12.47
CA ASP A 17 -8.58 39.41 -12.64
C ASP A 17 -8.80 38.09 -13.40
N SER A 18 -9.23 37.05 -12.69
CA SER A 18 -9.47 35.71 -13.25
C SER A 18 -10.87 35.67 -13.84
N ASP A 19 -11.11 36.48 -14.86
CA ASP A 19 -12.36 36.51 -15.64
C ASP A 19 -12.08 36.18 -17.11
N ASP A 20 -11.11 35.30 -17.35
CA ASP A 20 -10.86 34.71 -18.67
C ASP A 20 -11.63 33.39 -18.74
N ASP A 21 -12.84 33.46 -19.31
CA ASP A 21 -13.66 32.33 -19.75
C ASP A 21 -12.98 31.60 -20.94
N GLU A 22 -11.69 31.27 -20.82
CA GLU A 22 -11.02 30.35 -21.74
C GLU A 22 -11.53 28.94 -21.43
N ASP A 23 -12.61 28.57 -22.12
CA ASP A 23 -13.15 27.21 -22.17
C ASP A 23 -12.06 26.28 -22.72
N PHE A 24 -11.30 25.65 -21.81
CA PHE A 24 -10.20 24.75 -22.18
C PHE A 24 -10.74 23.66 -23.11
N PRO A 25 -10.16 23.45 -24.30
CA PRO A 25 -10.63 22.41 -25.20
C PRO A 25 -10.49 21.05 -24.51
N ALA A 26 -11.54 20.23 -24.60
CA ALA A 26 -11.52 18.86 -24.11
C ALA A 26 -10.36 18.12 -24.77
N TYR A 27 -9.47 17.54 -23.95
CA TYR A 27 -8.38 16.72 -24.46
C TYR A 27 -8.95 15.39 -24.97
N ASP A 28 -8.96 15.21 -26.29
CA ASP A 28 -9.36 13.95 -26.92
C ASP A 28 -8.27 12.90 -26.69
N LEU A 29 -8.52 12.00 -25.73
CA LEU A 29 -7.68 10.82 -25.50
C LEU A 29 -7.78 9.89 -26.72
N PRO A 30 -6.67 9.56 -27.40
CA PRO A 30 -6.69 8.64 -28.52
C PRO A 30 -7.16 7.25 -28.07
N ASP A 31 -7.90 6.54 -28.91
CA ASP A 31 -8.50 5.23 -28.58
C ASP A 31 -7.45 4.19 -28.13
N SER A 32 -6.20 4.35 -28.55
CA SER A 32 -5.05 3.52 -28.12
C SER A 32 -4.69 3.69 -26.65
N GLU A 33 -4.97 4.84 -26.04
CA GLU A 33 -4.76 5.11 -24.61
C GLU A 33 -6.03 4.80 -23.78
N ARG A 34 -7.20 4.75 -24.42
CA ARG A 34 -8.46 4.40 -23.78
C ARG A 34 -8.56 2.93 -23.41
N ASN A 35 -7.96 2.06 -24.23
CA ASN A 35 -7.86 0.63 -23.99
C ASN A 35 -6.43 0.26 -23.58
N VAL A 36 -6.05 0.62 -22.36
CA VAL A 36 -4.95 -0.09 -21.69
C VAL A 36 -5.47 -1.50 -21.41
N GLU A 37 -5.10 -2.45 -22.27
CA GLU A 37 -5.23 -3.87 -21.94
C GLU A 37 -4.45 -4.11 -20.65
N LEU A 38 -5.19 -4.22 -19.54
CA LEU A 38 -4.65 -4.77 -18.31
C LEU A 38 -4.02 -6.11 -18.68
N PRO A 39 -2.75 -6.36 -18.31
CA PRO A 39 -2.12 -7.64 -18.60
C PRO A 39 -3.04 -8.75 -18.10
N PRO A 40 -3.14 -9.88 -18.84
CA PRO A 40 -3.95 -11.00 -18.40
C PRO A 40 -3.59 -11.33 -16.95
N ALA A 41 -4.62 -11.50 -16.13
CA ALA A 41 -4.46 -11.93 -14.75
C ALA A 41 -3.95 -13.38 -14.76
N ASP A 42 -2.64 -13.54 -14.97
CA ASP A 42 -1.95 -14.82 -14.93
C ASP A 42 -1.95 -15.31 -13.48
N GLY A 43 -3.02 -15.99 -13.11
CA GLY A 43 -3.23 -16.49 -11.76
C GLY A 43 -4.68 -16.25 -11.39
N GLU A 44 -5.50 -17.29 -11.60
CA GLU A 44 -6.84 -17.39 -11.05
C GLU A 44 -6.83 -16.88 -9.60
N GLU A 45 -7.29 -15.65 -9.39
CA GLU A 45 -7.68 -15.24 -8.05
C GLU A 45 -8.77 -16.23 -7.63
N PRO A 46 -8.65 -16.89 -6.48
CA PRO A 46 -9.73 -17.73 -6.00
C PRO A 46 -11.00 -16.88 -5.96
N GLU A 47 -12.10 -17.36 -6.53
CA GLU A 47 -13.39 -16.67 -6.50
C GLU A 47 -13.68 -16.27 -5.04
N ARG A 48 -13.48 -15.00 -4.73
CA ARG A 48 -13.60 -14.51 -3.36
C ARG A 48 -15.09 -14.46 -3.04
N THR A 49 -15.57 -15.46 -2.32
CA THR A 49 -16.95 -15.49 -1.81
C THR A 49 -17.20 -14.37 -0.79
N ALA A 50 -16.15 -13.89 -0.12
CA ALA A 50 -16.20 -12.73 0.76
C ALA A 50 -15.59 -11.48 0.12
N ALA A 51 -16.20 -10.32 0.37
CA ALA A 51 -15.68 -9.03 -0.11
C ALA A 51 -14.33 -8.71 0.55
N ALA A 52 -13.40 -8.18 -0.25
CA ALA A 52 -12.12 -7.69 0.26
C ALA A 52 -12.33 -6.53 1.24
N PRO A 53 -11.57 -6.46 2.34
CA PRO A 53 -11.68 -5.34 3.28
C PRO A 53 -11.24 -4.03 2.63
N ASN A 54 -11.83 -2.92 3.08
CA ASN A 54 -11.49 -1.58 2.59
C ASN A 54 -10.34 -0.94 3.37
N TYR A 55 -10.14 -1.34 4.63
CA TYR A 55 -9.12 -0.80 5.51
C TYR A 55 -8.08 -1.86 5.87
N ILE A 56 -6.81 -1.45 5.92
CA ILE A 56 -5.71 -2.35 6.26
C ILE A 56 -5.76 -2.83 7.72
N ARG A 57 -6.43 -2.08 8.60
CA ARG A 57 -6.69 -2.50 9.99
C ARG A 57 -7.64 -3.69 10.05
N ASP A 58 -8.70 -3.66 9.23
CA ASP A 58 -9.63 -4.78 9.10
C ASP A 58 -8.90 -6.02 8.57
N CYS A 59 -7.99 -5.86 7.60
CA CYS A 59 -7.16 -6.97 7.15
C CYS A 59 -6.34 -7.58 8.30
N LEU A 60 -5.70 -6.74 9.13
CA LEU A 60 -4.91 -7.22 10.28
C LEU A 60 -5.76 -8.03 11.28
N GLU A 61 -7.00 -7.60 11.53
CA GLU A 61 -7.94 -8.33 12.39
C GLU A 61 -8.34 -9.67 11.75
N GLN A 62 -8.73 -9.64 10.48
CA GLN A 62 -9.19 -10.81 9.72
C GLN A 62 -8.10 -11.86 9.47
N LEU A 63 -6.81 -11.49 9.47
CA LEU A 63 -5.70 -12.45 9.51
C LEU A 63 -5.67 -13.32 10.79
N SER A 64 -6.46 -12.97 11.80
CA SER A 64 -6.62 -13.74 13.04
C SER A 64 -7.79 -14.72 13.01
N GLU A 65 -8.57 -14.70 11.94
CA GLU A 65 -9.78 -15.52 11.79
C GLU A 65 -9.43 -17.01 11.84
N LYS A 66 -10.28 -17.79 12.51
CA LYS A 66 -10.08 -19.23 12.73
C LYS A 66 -11.20 -20.07 12.17
N GLU A 67 -12.39 -19.49 12.01
CA GLU A 67 -13.59 -20.22 11.61
C GLU A 67 -13.95 -19.96 10.16
N LYS A 68 -13.80 -18.70 9.71
CA LYS A 68 -14.23 -18.26 8.38
C LYS A 68 -13.06 -18.14 7.41
N TYR A 69 -12.81 -19.21 6.67
CA TYR A 69 -11.81 -19.26 5.60
C TYR A 69 -11.93 -18.12 4.58
N GLU A 70 -13.15 -17.85 4.10
CA GLU A 70 -13.40 -16.88 3.04
C GLU A 70 -12.99 -15.46 3.46
N VAL A 71 -13.25 -15.10 4.72
CA VAL A 71 -12.87 -13.81 5.31
C VAL A 71 -11.35 -13.70 5.42
N PHE A 72 -10.70 -14.76 5.88
CA PHE A 72 -9.24 -14.84 5.95
C PHE A 72 -8.60 -14.63 4.57
N GLU A 73 -9.06 -15.37 3.55
CA GLU A 73 -8.50 -15.28 2.21
C GLU A 73 -8.74 -13.92 1.55
N ALA A 74 -9.96 -13.38 1.68
CA ALA A 74 -10.28 -12.07 1.14
C ALA A 74 -9.35 -10.98 1.69
N ALA A 75 -9.06 -11.00 3.01
CA ALA A 75 -8.09 -10.12 3.63
C ALA A 75 -6.65 -10.40 3.18
N PHE A 76 -6.24 -11.68 3.18
CA PHE A 76 -4.87 -12.08 2.90
C PHE A 76 -4.44 -11.75 1.46
N PHE A 77 -5.31 -11.99 0.46
CA PHE A 77 -5.01 -11.66 -0.93
C PHE A 77 -5.17 -10.17 -1.26
N ALA A 78 -6.00 -9.42 -0.53
CA ALA A 78 -6.07 -7.96 -0.68
C ALA A 78 -4.86 -7.22 -0.08
N LEU A 79 -4.16 -7.84 0.86
CA LEU A 79 -3.16 -7.20 1.71
C LEU A 79 -1.96 -6.62 0.93
N ASP A 80 -1.40 -7.37 -0.03
CA ASP A 80 -0.24 -6.93 -0.81
C ASP A 80 -0.53 -5.62 -1.56
N GLY A 81 -1.70 -5.55 -2.20
CA GLY A 81 -2.16 -4.35 -2.91
C GLY A 81 -2.30 -3.16 -1.96
N MET A 82 -2.87 -3.37 -0.78
CA MET A 82 -3.02 -2.34 0.26
C MET A 82 -1.70 -1.81 0.81
N ILE A 83 -0.71 -2.69 1.02
CA ILE A 83 0.61 -2.31 1.49
C ILE A 83 1.31 -1.44 0.43
N ARG A 84 1.33 -1.90 -0.83
CA ARG A 84 2.04 -1.22 -1.94
C ARG A 84 1.51 0.19 -2.21
N ARG A 85 0.20 0.38 -2.10
CA ARG A 85 -0.45 1.70 -2.23
C ARG A 85 -0.40 2.55 -0.96
N LYS A 86 0.28 2.08 0.10
CA LYS A 86 0.36 2.73 1.42
C LYS A 86 -1.03 3.13 1.94
N ALA A 87 -1.93 2.15 2.05
CA ALA A 87 -3.28 2.37 2.55
C ALA A 87 -3.30 3.12 3.90
N VAL A 88 -4.35 3.90 4.14
CA VAL A 88 -4.50 4.72 5.35
C VAL A 88 -4.36 3.86 6.60
N GLY A 89 -3.48 4.27 7.52
CA GLY A 89 -3.17 3.56 8.76
C GLY A 89 -2.08 2.48 8.64
N PHE A 90 -1.56 2.19 7.43
CA PHE A 90 -0.44 1.25 7.25
C PHE A 90 0.76 1.64 8.10
N VAL A 91 1.15 2.92 8.11
CA VAL A 91 2.31 3.42 8.86
C VAL A 91 2.20 3.06 10.35
N ASP A 92 1.02 3.18 10.95
CA ASP A 92 0.79 2.94 12.37
C ASP A 92 0.85 1.44 12.72
N ILE A 93 0.38 0.59 11.80
CA ILE A 93 0.25 -0.85 12.06
C ILE A 93 1.36 -1.69 11.43
N ALA A 94 2.26 -1.11 10.65
CA ALA A 94 3.21 -1.86 9.82
C ALA A 94 4.07 -2.83 10.64
N GLU A 95 4.51 -2.43 11.83
CA GLU A 95 5.29 -3.28 12.73
C GLU A 95 4.47 -4.46 13.26
N GLN A 96 3.22 -4.21 13.66
CA GLN A 96 2.30 -5.25 14.13
C GLN A 96 1.96 -6.21 12.99
N LEU A 97 1.75 -5.68 11.79
CA LEU A 97 1.43 -6.44 10.58
C LEU A 97 2.59 -7.35 10.17
N VAL A 98 3.83 -6.85 10.13
CA VAL A 98 5.00 -7.66 9.82
C VAL A 98 5.18 -8.77 10.85
N LYS A 99 5.04 -8.45 12.15
CA LYS A 99 5.08 -9.46 13.21
C LYS A 99 4.00 -10.52 13.01
N LYS A 100 2.77 -10.12 12.69
CA LYS A 100 1.67 -11.03 12.40
C LYS A 100 1.99 -11.96 11.23
N LEU A 101 2.50 -11.40 10.13
CA LEU A 101 2.89 -12.16 8.93
C LEU A 101 3.99 -13.19 9.22
N VAL A 102 4.97 -12.87 10.08
CA VAL A 102 6.01 -13.84 10.44
C VAL A 102 5.43 -15.04 11.21
N PHE A 103 4.47 -14.81 12.11
CA PHE A 103 3.84 -15.90 12.88
C PHE A 103 2.56 -16.43 12.24
N LEU A 104 2.27 -16.07 10.99
CA LEU A 104 1.06 -16.49 10.31
C LEU A 104 1.19 -17.94 9.89
N GLU A 105 0.26 -18.78 10.34
CA GLU A 105 0.21 -20.20 10.04
C GLU A 105 -0.82 -20.47 8.94
N ASN A 106 -0.52 -21.42 8.06
CA ASN A 106 -1.44 -21.85 7.00
C ASN A 106 -2.54 -22.79 7.52
N LYS A 107 -3.49 -22.25 8.30
CA LYS A 107 -4.54 -23.06 8.94
C LYS A 107 -5.58 -23.61 7.97
N PHE A 108 -5.79 -22.91 6.87
CA PHE A 108 -6.83 -23.25 5.90
C PHE A 108 -6.28 -23.92 4.63
N SER A 109 -4.98 -24.23 4.59
CA SER A 109 -4.32 -24.75 3.38
C SER A 109 -4.56 -23.86 2.14
N SER A 110 -4.52 -22.53 2.34
CA SER A 110 -4.72 -21.55 1.27
C SER A 110 -3.71 -21.72 0.14
N LYS A 111 -4.18 -21.52 -1.10
CA LYS A 111 -3.33 -21.58 -2.31
C LYS A 111 -2.22 -20.54 -2.23
N ASN A 112 -1.00 -20.92 -2.63
CA ASN A 112 0.17 -20.05 -2.68
C ASN A 112 0.45 -19.29 -1.37
N PHE A 113 0.04 -19.83 -0.22
CA PHE A 113 0.13 -19.13 1.06
C PHE A 113 1.53 -18.62 1.39
N GLU A 114 2.55 -19.47 1.29
CA GLU A 114 3.93 -19.08 1.62
C GLU A 114 4.48 -18.02 0.66
N GLU A 115 4.12 -18.10 -0.61
CA GLU A 115 4.54 -17.11 -1.62
C GLU A 115 3.87 -15.76 -1.35
N THR A 116 2.56 -15.74 -1.12
CA THR A 116 1.81 -14.52 -0.80
C THR A 116 2.27 -13.92 0.53
N ARG A 117 2.51 -14.77 1.56
CA ARG A 117 3.04 -14.35 2.86
C ARG A 117 4.40 -13.69 2.71
N LYS A 118 5.32 -14.33 1.98
CA LYS A 118 6.64 -13.77 1.67
C LYS A 118 6.54 -12.46 0.88
N ARG A 119 5.69 -12.42 -0.14
CA ARG A 119 5.45 -11.23 -0.95
C ARG A 119 4.93 -10.07 -0.10
N CYS A 120 3.99 -10.31 0.81
CA CYS A 120 3.50 -9.29 1.75
C CYS A 120 4.62 -8.78 2.68
N MET A 121 5.45 -9.68 3.22
CA MET A 121 6.60 -9.29 4.05
C MET A 121 7.60 -8.42 3.27
N ILE A 122 7.91 -8.81 2.02
CA ILE A 122 8.77 -8.03 1.13
C ILE A 122 8.14 -6.66 0.86
N SER A 123 6.85 -6.59 0.52
CA SER A 123 6.15 -5.33 0.28
C SER A 123 6.19 -4.42 1.50
N CYS A 124 6.03 -4.95 2.72
CA CYS A 124 6.19 -4.17 3.95
C CYS A 124 7.60 -3.57 4.07
N LEU A 125 8.65 -4.36 3.79
CA LEU A 125 10.03 -3.91 3.85
C LEU A 125 10.38 -2.88 2.77
N VAL A 126 9.88 -3.07 1.54
CA VAL A 126 10.09 -2.11 0.45
C VAL A 126 9.39 -0.79 0.75
N MET A 127 8.17 -0.83 1.29
CA MET A 127 7.41 0.37 1.63
C MET A 127 7.91 1.06 2.91
N ARG A 128 8.49 0.30 3.85
CA ARG A 128 9.11 0.80 5.09
C ARG A 128 10.38 0.01 5.45
N PRO A 129 11.54 0.42 4.93
CA PRO A 129 12.82 -0.24 5.19
C PRO A 129 13.23 -0.25 6.68
N GLU A 130 12.74 0.71 7.47
CA GLU A 130 12.94 0.81 8.92
C GLU A 130 12.47 -0.42 9.70
N LEU A 131 11.60 -1.26 9.10
CA LEU A 131 11.13 -2.51 9.70
C LEU A 131 12.19 -3.63 9.62
N ALA A 132 13.20 -3.51 8.75
CA ALA A 132 14.17 -4.57 8.50
C ALA A 132 14.96 -5.01 9.75
N PRO A 133 15.51 -4.10 10.59
CA PRO A 133 16.22 -4.50 11.80
C PRO A 133 15.31 -5.25 12.78
N LYS A 134 14.08 -4.73 12.99
CA LYS A 134 13.08 -5.34 13.87
C LYS A 134 12.66 -6.72 13.39
N LEU A 135 12.49 -6.89 12.08
CA LEU A 135 12.18 -8.18 11.48
C LEU A 135 13.35 -9.15 11.67
N GLY A 136 14.60 -8.70 11.48
CA GLY A 136 15.79 -9.50 11.76
C GLY A 136 15.81 -10.01 13.20
N GLU A 137 15.63 -9.12 14.17
CA GLU A 137 15.54 -9.49 15.59
C GLU A 137 14.43 -10.52 15.85
N LEU A 138 13.27 -10.34 15.19
CA LEU A 138 12.14 -11.23 15.35
C LEU A 138 12.40 -12.64 14.79
N VAL A 139 12.99 -12.73 13.59
CA VAL A 139 13.32 -14.00 12.91
C VAL A 139 14.41 -14.77 13.65
N PHE A 140 15.40 -14.08 14.21
CA PHE A 140 16.47 -14.70 15.00
C PHE A 140 16.10 -14.90 16.48
N SER A 141 14.93 -14.41 16.92
CA SER A 141 14.44 -14.65 18.27
C SER A 141 14.15 -16.14 18.54
N ARG A 142 14.20 -16.52 19.81
CA ARG A 142 13.83 -17.89 20.26
C ARG A 142 12.36 -18.24 20.01
N ASN A 143 11.52 -17.22 19.79
CA ASN A 143 10.09 -17.39 19.58
C ASN A 143 9.76 -17.74 18.13
N CYS A 144 10.68 -17.48 17.18
CA CYS A 144 10.50 -17.81 15.77
C CYS A 144 10.94 -19.24 15.49
N SER A 145 9.93 -20.12 15.33
CA SER A 145 10.12 -21.52 14.92
C SER A 145 10.78 -21.60 13.54
N PHE A 146 11.48 -22.71 13.27
CA PHE A 146 12.14 -22.95 11.97
C PHE A 146 11.17 -22.85 10.80
N PHE A 147 9.92 -23.30 10.96
CA PHE A 147 8.89 -23.22 9.91
C PHE A 147 8.46 -21.80 9.55
N HIS A 148 8.74 -20.82 10.41
CA HIS A 148 8.44 -19.41 10.17
C HIS A 148 9.61 -18.63 9.57
N ARG A 149 10.80 -19.24 9.47
CA ARG A 149 12.02 -18.61 8.94
C ARG A 149 12.15 -18.74 7.43
#